data_AF-A0A9X2FTX5-F1
#
_entry.id   AF-A0A9X2FTX5-F1
#
_cell.length_a   1.000
_cell.length_b   1.000
_cell.length_c   1.000
_cell.angle_alpha   90.00
_cell.angle_beta   90.00
_cell.angle_gamma   90.00
#
_symmetry.space_group_name_H-M   'P 1'
#
loop_
_entity.id
_entity.type
_entity.pdbx_description
1 polymer ?
#
loop_
_entity_poly.entity_id
_entity_poly.type
_entity_poly.pdbx_seq_one_letter_code
_entity_poly.pdbx_strand_id
1 'polypeptide(L)'
;MSGTGSDAILARMMSLHPKVIDLTLDRVWRLLAALDHPERRLPPVIHLAGTNGKGSTQAMIRAGLEASGDRVHAYTSPHLARFHERIRLAGELISEEALSDLLDRTHAANGPDPITYFEITTAAALLAFAETPAEWTLLETGLGGRLDATNVVERPALTVITPIDLDHQQYLGETLEEIAGEKAGILKRGVPCVVAPQHEAALEVIEAKAARLGAPLMAHGQHWHVTTEAGRLVYQDERGLLDLPLPRLRGPHQIINAGTAIASLRMLGRDGAAAEAATGASWP
;
A
#
# COMPACT_ATOMS: atom_id res chain seq x y z
N MET A 1 6.39 -14.40 31.68
CA MET A 1 5.53 -13.21 31.82
C MET A 1 4.46 -13.31 30.76
N SER A 2 3.23 -13.69 31.11
CA SER A 2 2.08 -13.63 30.20
C SER A 2 1.78 -12.15 29.96
N GLY A 3 2.20 -11.63 28.80
CA GLY A 3 2.14 -10.20 28.51
C GLY A 3 0.71 -9.69 28.52
N THR A 4 0.45 -8.62 29.26
CA THR A 4 -0.72 -7.76 29.05
C THR A 4 -0.35 -6.75 27.96
N GLY A 5 -0.99 -6.83 26.79
CA GLY A 5 -0.71 -5.96 25.63
C GLY A 5 -1.08 -6.60 24.29
N SER A 6 -0.94 -5.82 23.22
CA SER A 6 -1.24 -6.21 21.83
C SER A 6 -0.51 -7.48 21.39
N ASP A 7 0.74 -7.70 21.81
CA ASP A 7 1.48 -8.93 21.50
C ASP A 7 0.75 -10.20 21.94
N ALA A 8 0.12 -10.19 23.13
CA ALA A 8 -0.64 -11.34 23.62
C ALA A 8 -1.97 -11.50 22.90
N ILE A 9 -2.63 -10.40 22.53
CA ILE A 9 -3.85 -10.41 21.71
C ILE A 9 -3.54 -10.99 20.32
N LEU A 10 -2.46 -10.53 19.69
CA LEU A 10 -2.01 -11.00 18.39
C LEU A 10 -1.59 -12.48 18.43
N ALA A 11 -0.88 -12.91 19.47
CA ALA A 11 -0.53 -14.32 19.65
C ALA A 11 -1.78 -15.21 19.81
N ARG A 12 -2.80 -14.73 20.55
CA ARG A 12 -4.11 -15.41 20.67
C ARG A 12 -4.84 -15.47 19.33
N MET A 13 -4.83 -14.39 18.55
CA MET A 13 -5.45 -14.37 17.22
C MET A 13 -4.75 -15.34 16.26
N MET A 14 -3.41 -15.40 16.28
CA MET A 14 -2.66 -16.34 15.46
C MET A 14 -2.99 -17.81 15.79
N SER A 15 -3.20 -18.15 17.06
CA SER A 15 -3.55 -19.53 17.45
C SER A 15 -5.00 -19.90 17.06
N LEU A 16 -5.92 -18.95 17.09
CA LEU A 16 -7.32 -19.14 16.67
C LEU A 16 -7.49 -19.18 15.14
N HIS A 17 -6.56 -18.59 14.41
CA HIS A 17 -6.65 -18.40 12.96
C HIS A 17 -5.37 -18.91 12.25
N PRO A 18 -5.14 -20.23 12.22
CA PRO A 18 -3.87 -20.82 11.79
C PRO A 18 -3.59 -20.69 10.28
N LYS A 19 -4.62 -20.38 9.47
CA LYS A 19 -4.42 -20.06 8.05
C LYS A 19 -3.88 -18.65 7.92
N VAL A 20 -2.60 -18.55 7.59
CA VAL A 20 -1.91 -17.28 7.35
C VAL A 20 -2.36 -16.64 6.03
N ILE A 21 -2.66 -17.46 5.01
CA ILE A 21 -3.06 -17.02 3.68
C ILE A 21 -4.29 -17.82 3.23
N ASP A 22 -5.38 -17.12 2.92
CA ASP A 22 -6.60 -17.69 2.34
C ASP A 22 -7.26 -16.61 1.46
N LEU A 23 -7.13 -16.74 0.14
CA LEU A 23 -7.47 -15.73 -0.85
C LEU A 23 -9.00 -15.66 -1.07
N THR A 24 -9.70 -15.05 -0.12
CA THR A 24 -11.16 -14.77 -0.21
C THR A 24 -11.45 -13.44 0.48
N LEU A 25 -12.48 -12.71 0.03
CA LEU A 25 -12.86 -11.45 0.67
C LEU A 25 -14.11 -11.55 1.56
N ASP A 26 -14.87 -12.64 1.51
CA ASP A 26 -16.18 -12.73 2.18
C ASP A 26 -16.09 -12.51 3.71
N ARG A 27 -15.02 -13.02 4.33
CA ARG A 27 -14.80 -12.87 5.77
C ARG A 27 -14.49 -11.43 6.16
N VAL A 28 -13.60 -10.76 5.41
CA VAL A 28 -13.29 -9.36 5.68
C VAL A 28 -14.50 -8.45 5.42
N TRP A 29 -15.29 -8.72 4.37
CA TRP A 29 -16.52 -7.96 4.12
C TRP A 29 -17.54 -8.10 5.25
N ARG A 30 -17.74 -9.32 5.78
CA ARG A 30 -18.60 -9.55 6.94
C ARG A 30 -18.13 -8.76 8.16
N LEU A 31 -16.83 -8.81 8.46
CA LEU A 31 -16.25 -8.07 9.59
C LEU A 31 -16.37 -6.55 9.41
N LEU A 32 -16.10 -6.04 8.22
CA LEU A 32 -16.26 -4.61 7.91
C LEU A 32 -17.72 -4.16 8.08
N ALA A 33 -18.70 -4.97 7.67
CA ALA A 33 -20.10 -4.69 7.91
C ALA A 33 -20.45 -4.65 9.42
N ALA A 34 -19.89 -5.58 10.21
CA ALA A 34 -20.06 -5.59 11.67
C ALA A 34 -19.42 -4.37 12.36
N LEU A 35 -18.39 -3.77 11.74
CA LEU A 35 -17.72 -2.55 12.18
C LEU A 35 -18.34 -1.26 11.61
N ASP A 36 -19.53 -1.35 11.03
CA ASP A 36 -20.23 -0.23 10.38
C ASP A 36 -19.39 0.41 9.27
N HIS A 37 -18.81 -0.40 8.38
CA HIS A 37 -18.17 0.01 7.13
C HIS A 37 -17.07 1.10 7.23
N PRO A 38 -16.00 0.90 8.03
CA PRO A 38 -14.92 1.89 8.15
C PRO A 38 -14.20 2.15 6.82
N GLU A 39 -14.14 1.17 5.91
CA GLU A 39 -13.53 1.28 4.59
C GLU A 39 -14.15 2.37 3.70
N ARG A 40 -15.40 2.79 4.01
CA ARG A 40 -16.14 3.82 3.27
C ARG A 40 -15.91 5.23 3.82
N ARG A 41 -15.25 5.36 4.96
CA ARG A 41 -14.98 6.64 5.66
C ARG A 41 -13.51 7.00 5.68
N LEU A 42 -12.67 6.25 4.95
CA LEU A 42 -11.25 6.55 4.85
C LEU A 42 -11.03 7.90 4.13
N PRO A 43 -9.97 8.65 4.50
CA PRO A 43 -9.42 9.68 3.65
C PRO A 43 -9.09 9.15 2.24
N PRO A 44 -8.87 10.03 1.24
CA PRO A 44 -8.41 9.64 -0.08
C PRO A 44 -7.27 8.58 -0.04
N VAL A 45 -7.53 7.42 -0.64
CA VAL A 45 -6.64 6.25 -0.55
C VAL A 45 -5.68 6.20 -1.75
N ILE A 46 -4.40 5.96 -1.47
CA ILE A 46 -3.41 5.50 -2.46
C ILE A 46 -3.14 4.03 -2.18
N HIS A 47 -3.53 3.15 -3.09
CA HIS A 47 -3.44 1.70 -2.91
C HIS A 47 -2.26 1.13 -3.70
N LEU A 48 -1.34 0.43 -3.04
CA LEU A 48 -0.10 -0.06 -3.63
C LEU A 48 -0.07 -1.60 -3.67
N ALA A 49 0.22 -2.15 -4.84
CA ALA A 49 0.54 -3.56 -5.06
C ALA A 49 1.85 -3.73 -5.83
N GLY A 50 2.42 -4.93 -5.80
CA GLY A 50 3.73 -5.21 -6.40
C GLY A 50 4.46 -6.35 -5.70
N THR A 51 5.54 -6.85 -6.30
CA THR A 51 6.42 -7.83 -5.64
C THR A 51 7.40 -7.08 -4.76
N ASN A 52 8.16 -6.15 -5.34
CA ASN A 52 9.21 -5.41 -4.65
C ASN A 52 8.91 -3.92 -4.55
N GLY A 53 9.46 -3.23 -3.56
CA GLY A 53 9.46 -1.75 -3.49
C GLY A 53 8.17 -1.09 -3.00
N LYS A 54 7.12 -1.85 -2.64
CA LYS A 54 5.85 -1.32 -2.10
C LYS A 54 6.08 -0.41 -0.88
N GLY A 55 6.66 -0.95 0.19
CA GLY A 55 6.94 -0.22 1.42
C GLY A 55 7.84 1.01 1.22
N SER A 56 8.91 0.92 0.42
CA SER A 56 9.78 2.08 0.15
C SER A 56 9.09 3.15 -0.69
N THR A 57 8.34 2.77 -1.72
CA THR A 57 7.55 3.71 -2.55
C THR A 57 6.49 4.41 -1.69
N GLN A 58 5.77 3.65 -0.87
CA GLN A 58 4.82 4.18 0.11
C GLN A 58 5.48 5.18 1.07
N ALA A 59 6.65 4.86 1.63
CA ALA A 59 7.38 5.76 2.52
C ALA A 59 7.81 7.07 1.84
N MET A 60 8.18 7.01 0.55
CA MET A 60 8.52 8.19 -0.24
C MET A 60 7.29 9.04 -0.56
N ILE A 61 6.16 8.43 -0.94
CA ILE A 61 4.89 9.14 -1.13
C ILE A 61 4.48 9.83 0.18
N ARG A 62 4.56 9.11 1.31
CA ARG A 62 4.28 9.64 2.65
C ARG A 62 5.12 10.87 2.94
N ALA A 63 6.44 10.79 2.76
CA ALA A 63 7.33 11.91 3.03
C ALA A 63 7.00 13.15 2.18
N GLY A 64 6.66 12.96 0.90
CA GLY A 64 6.23 14.07 0.04
C GLY A 64 4.92 14.73 0.50
N LEU A 65 3.92 13.92 0.85
CA LEU A 65 2.63 14.42 1.34
C LEU A 65 2.79 15.14 2.69
N GLU A 66 3.51 14.54 3.65
CA GLU A 66 3.76 15.14 4.97
C GLU A 66 4.58 16.42 4.89
N ALA A 67 5.53 16.52 3.95
CA ALA A 67 6.26 17.77 3.69
C ALA A 67 5.36 18.92 3.21
N SER A 68 4.19 18.60 2.66
CA SER A 68 3.17 19.58 2.27
C SER A 68 2.24 19.96 3.43
N GLY A 69 2.45 19.42 4.64
CA GLY A 69 1.63 19.65 5.83
C GLY A 69 0.43 18.71 5.96
N ASP A 70 0.26 17.75 5.05
CA ASP A 70 -0.83 16.77 5.10
C ASP A 70 -0.54 15.72 6.19
N ARG A 71 -1.54 15.34 6.99
CA ARG A 71 -1.49 14.17 7.88
C ARG A 71 -1.75 12.93 7.05
N VAL A 72 -0.91 11.92 7.18
CA VAL A 72 -0.96 10.71 6.35
C VAL A 72 -1.06 9.47 7.21
N HIS A 73 -2.10 8.67 6.95
CA HIS A 73 -2.18 7.30 7.44
C HIS A 73 -1.35 6.39 6.54
N ALA A 74 -0.70 5.37 7.10
CA ALA A 74 0.01 4.36 6.32
C ALA A 74 -0.19 2.96 6.91
N TYR A 75 -0.49 2.00 6.04
CA TYR A 75 -0.51 0.59 6.35
C TYR A 75 0.59 -0.13 5.59
N THR A 76 1.51 -0.77 6.29
CA THR A 76 2.66 -1.48 5.72
C THR A 76 2.68 -2.93 6.17
N SER A 77 3.29 -3.82 5.37
CA SER A 77 3.56 -5.19 5.81
C SER A 77 4.77 -5.79 5.09
N PRO A 78 5.51 -6.73 5.73
CA PRO A 78 5.45 -7.09 7.14
C PRO A 78 6.05 -6.00 8.06
N HIS A 79 6.04 -6.22 9.37
CA HIS A 79 6.81 -5.41 10.33
C HIS A 79 8.21 -6.02 10.54
N LEU A 80 9.18 -5.22 11.00
CA LEU A 80 10.53 -5.70 11.33
C LEU A 80 10.66 -6.17 12.77
N ALA A 81 10.19 -5.37 13.74
CA ALA A 81 10.36 -5.70 15.15
C ALA A 81 9.03 -5.76 15.92
N ARG A 82 8.11 -4.81 15.68
CA ARG A 82 6.83 -4.72 16.40
C ARG A 82 5.67 -4.51 15.46
N PHE A 83 4.51 -5.09 15.78
CA PHE A 83 3.30 -4.96 14.96
C PHE A 83 2.89 -3.50 14.71
N HIS A 84 3.11 -2.62 15.67
CA HIS A 84 2.89 -1.17 15.59
C HIS A 84 3.46 -0.52 14.33
N GLU A 85 4.59 -1.02 13.80
CA GLU A 85 5.22 -0.52 12.58
C GLU A 85 4.32 -0.63 11.35
N ARG A 86 3.32 -1.53 11.39
CA ARG A 86 2.34 -1.70 10.31
C ARG A 86 1.32 -0.58 10.23
N ILE A 87 1.08 0.17 11.31
CA ILE A 87 -0.01 1.15 11.36
C ILE A 87 0.56 2.50 11.80
N ARG A 88 0.58 3.44 10.86
CA ARG A 88 0.86 4.86 11.11
C ARG A 88 -0.44 5.64 11.08
N LEU A 89 -0.78 6.32 12.17
CA LEU A 89 -1.93 7.20 12.29
C LEU A 89 -1.48 8.65 12.21
N ALA A 90 -1.96 9.38 11.19
CA ALA A 90 -1.72 10.82 11.02
C ALA A 90 -0.25 11.21 11.15
N GLY A 91 0.65 10.37 10.65
CA GLY A 91 2.07 10.59 10.72
C GLY A 91 2.76 10.14 12.01
N GLU A 92 2.17 9.29 12.85
CA GLU A 92 2.84 8.66 14.00
C GLU A 92 2.52 7.18 14.10
N LEU A 93 3.44 6.37 14.64
CA LEU A 93 3.11 4.96 14.90
C LEU A 93 1.96 4.86 15.90
N ILE A 94 1.05 3.92 15.67
CA ILE A 94 -0.06 3.68 16.60
C ILE A 94 0.48 3.39 18.01
N SER A 95 -0.21 3.88 19.05
CA SER A 95 0.15 3.58 20.43
C SER A 95 -0.27 2.16 20.83
N GLU A 96 0.39 1.59 21.83
CA GLU A 96 0.05 0.27 22.39
C GLU A 96 -1.40 0.20 22.88
N GLU A 97 -1.86 1.27 23.53
CA GLU A 97 -3.21 1.39 24.08
C GLU A 97 -4.25 1.40 22.95
N ALA A 98 -4.03 2.22 21.92
CA ALA A 98 -4.92 2.31 20.76
C ALA A 98 -4.95 0.99 19.99
N LEU A 99 -3.79 0.37 19.74
CA LEU A 99 -3.72 -0.90 19.05
C LEU A 99 -4.45 -2.01 19.81
N SER A 100 -4.24 -2.10 21.12
CA SER A 100 -4.91 -3.11 21.96
C SER A 100 -6.43 -2.93 21.94
N ASP A 101 -6.92 -1.70 22.11
CA ASP A 101 -8.36 -1.39 22.04
C ASP A 101 -8.96 -1.78 20.68
N LEU A 102 -8.33 -1.38 19.58
CA LEU A 102 -8.81 -1.68 18.23
C LEU A 102 -8.84 -3.17 17.94
N LEU A 103 -7.81 -3.91 18.37
CA LEU A 103 -7.76 -5.36 18.20
C LEU A 103 -8.88 -6.05 19.01
N ASP A 104 -9.12 -5.65 20.25
CA ASP A 104 -10.20 -6.22 21.06
C ASP A 104 -11.58 -5.87 20.50
N ARG A 105 -11.81 -4.62 20.07
CA ARG A 105 -13.07 -4.20 19.42
C ARG A 105 -13.32 -4.99 18.13
N THR A 106 -12.29 -5.14 17.31
CA THR A 106 -12.38 -5.89 16.05
C THR A 106 -12.62 -7.38 16.30
N HIS A 107 -11.97 -7.96 17.31
CA HIS A 107 -12.20 -9.35 17.71
C HIS A 107 -13.63 -9.57 18.23
N ALA A 108 -14.11 -8.67 19.08
CA ALA A 108 -15.47 -8.72 19.60
C ALA A 108 -16.51 -8.60 18.49
N ALA A 109 -16.31 -7.69 17.53
CA ALA A 109 -17.19 -7.53 16.37
C ALA A 109 -17.16 -8.75 15.44
N ASN A 110 -16.01 -9.41 15.29
CA ASN A 110 -15.92 -10.65 14.51
C ASN A 110 -16.69 -11.81 15.17
N GLY A 111 -16.70 -11.86 16.49
CA GLY A 111 -17.34 -12.95 17.25
C GLY A 111 -16.66 -14.31 17.00
N PRO A 112 -17.43 -15.42 16.99
CA PRO A 112 -16.88 -16.76 16.83
C PRO A 112 -16.55 -17.14 15.38
N ASP A 113 -16.85 -16.27 14.43
CA ASP A 113 -16.74 -16.60 13.01
C ASP A 113 -15.26 -16.68 12.54
N PRO A 114 -14.96 -17.50 11.52
CA PRO A 114 -13.62 -17.55 10.95
C PRO A 114 -13.19 -16.20 10.36
N ILE A 115 -11.92 -15.86 10.60
CA ILE A 115 -11.19 -14.74 10.03
C ILE A 115 -9.70 -15.13 10.00
N THR A 116 -8.89 -14.58 9.11
CA THR A 116 -7.43 -14.79 9.15
C THR A 116 -6.75 -13.70 9.98
N TYR A 117 -5.50 -13.96 10.39
CA TYR A 117 -4.69 -12.94 11.06
C TYR A 117 -4.54 -11.66 10.23
N PHE A 118 -4.34 -11.78 8.92
CA PHE A 118 -4.19 -10.61 8.06
C PHE A 118 -5.51 -9.85 7.87
N GLU A 119 -6.63 -10.55 7.72
CA GLU A 119 -7.94 -9.90 7.58
C GLU A 119 -8.35 -9.13 8.85
N ILE A 120 -8.22 -9.74 10.03
CA ILE A 120 -8.64 -9.09 11.29
C ILE A 120 -7.77 -7.88 11.62
N THR A 121 -6.47 -7.99 11.40
CA THR A 121 -5.55 -6.87 11.66
C THR A 121 -5.70 -5.74 10.63
N THR A 122 -6.01 -6.08 9.37
CA THR A 122 -6.36 -5.08 8.35
C THR A 122 -7.65 -4.36 8.72
N ALA A 123 -8.70 -5.07 9.15
CA ALA A 123 -9.94 -4.44 9.61
C ALA A 123 -9.71 -3.47 10.78
N ALA A 124 -8.86 -3.85 11.74
CA ALA A 124 -8.47 -2.98 12.85
C ALA A 124 -7.75 -1.70 12.37
N ALA A 125 -6.83 -1.82 11.40
CA ALA A 125 -6.16 -0.67 10.81
C ALA A 125 -7.13 0.27 10.07
N LEU A 126 -8.05 -0.28 9.27
CA LEU A 126 -9.06 0.51 8.56
C LEU A 126 -10.00 1.23 9.53
N LEU A 127 -10.37 0.59 10.64
CA LEU A 127 -11.15 1.22 11.71
C LEU A 127 -10.38 2.41 12.33
N ALA A 128 -9.10 2.21 12.64
CA ALA A 128 -8.23 3.26 13.19
C ALA A 128 -8.14 4.48 12.25
N PHE A 129 -7.98 4.23 10.95
CA PHE A 129 -7.90 5.27 9.92
C PHE A 129 -9.21 6.02 9.74
N ALA A 130 -10.35 5.32 9.83
CA ALA A 130 -11.67 5.93 9.75
C ALA A 130 -12.01 6.81 10.97
N GLU A 131 -11.47 6.48 12.15
CA GLU A 131 -11.70 7.21 13.41
C GLU A 131 -10.72 8.37 13.62
N THR A 132 -9.62 8.43 12.86
CA THR A 132 -8.55 9.43 13.02
C THR A 132 -8.49 10.39 11.83
N PRO A 133 -8.65 11.72 12.02
CA PRO A 133 -8.58 12.68 10.91
C PRO A 133 -7.21 12.74 10.21
N ALA A 134 -7.20 12.54 8.89
CA ALA A 134 -6.04 12.69 8.03
C ALA A 134 -6.45 13.11 6.62
N GLU A 135 -5.51 13.63 5.84
CA GLU A 135 -5.74 14.05 4.45
C GLU A 135 -5.57 12.88 3.47
N TRP A 136 -4.79 11.86 3.83
CA TRP A 136 -4.50 10.70 2.96
C TRP A 136 -4.39 9.39 3.73
N THR A 137 -4.65 8.29 3.02
CA THR A 137 -4.34 6.93 3.48
C THR A 137 -3.53 6.21 2.44
N LEU A 138 -2.34 5.75 2.83
CA LEU A 138 -1.51 4.85 2.03
C LEU A 138 -1.79 3.42 2.48
N LEU A 139 -2.16 2.57 1.54
CA LEU A 139 -2.59 1.20 1.81
C LEU A 139 -1.74 0.25 0.97
N GLU A 140 -0.88 -0.54 1.61
CA GLU A 140 -0.07 -1.57 0.96
C GLU A 140 -0.77 -2.93 1.00
N THR A 141 -0.89 -3.60 -0.15
CA THR A 141 -1.36 -4.99 -0.20
C THR A 141 -0.40 -5.92 0.52
N GLY A 142 -0.93 -6.89 1.27
CA GLY A 142 -0.11 -7.95 1.87
C GLY A 142 0.35 -8.97 0.85
N LEU A 143 -0.58 -9.52 0.08
CA LEU A 143 -0.31 -10.55 -0.93
C LEU A 143 -1.21 -10.39 -2.16
N GLY A 144 -0.60 -10.42 -3.35
CA GLY A 144 -1.34 -10.32 -4.61
C GLY A 144 -1.96 -8.92 -4.77
N GLY A 145 -3.29 -8.85 -4.74
CA GLY A 145 -4.05 -7.60 -4.82
C GLY A 145 -5.55 -7.84 -4.96
N ARG A 146 -5.96 -8.65 -5.94
CA ARG A 146 -7.36 -8.94 -6.25
C ARG A 146 -8.16 -9.44 -5.06
N LEU A 147 -7.59 -10.38 -4.30
CA LEU A 147 -8.20 -11.04 -3.14
C LEU A 147 -7.50 -10.68 -1.83
N ASP A 148 -6.74 -9.58 -1.82
CA ASP A 148 -6.08 -9.09 -0.61
C ASP A 148 -7.09 -8.36 0.29
N ALA A 149 -6.95 -8.51 1.62
CA ALA A 149 -7.86 -7.89 2.59
C ALA A 149 -7.91 -6.35 2.49
N THR A 150 -6.90 -5.73 1.88
CA THR A 150 -6.88 -4.29 1.61
C THR A 150 -7.72 -3.86 0.39
N ASN A 151 -8.11 -4.79 -0.49
CA ASN A 151 -8.88 -4.52 -1.71
C ASN A 151 -10.39 -4.34 -1.48
N VAL A 152 -10.72 -3.66 -0.39
CA VAL A 152 -12.08 -3.32 0.06
C VAL A 152 -12.44 -1.87 -0.23
N VAL A 153 -11.47 -1.06 -0.68
CA VAL A 153 -11.70 0.33 -1.08
C VAL A 153 -12.29 0.34 -2.49
N GLU A 154 -13.54 0.77 -2.63
CA GLU A 154 -14.26 0.78 -3.92
C GLU A 154 -13.60 1.72 -4.94
N ARG A 155 -13.21 2.92 -4.49
CA ARG A 155 -12.67 3.97 -5.35
C ARG A 155 -11.50 4.70 -4.66
N PRO A 156 -10.27 4.16 -4.72
CA PRO A 156 -9.09 4.88 -4.27
C PRO A 156 -8.85 6.11 -5.15
N ALA A 157 -8.12 7.08 -4.63
CA ALA A 157 -7.70 8.27 -5.37
C ALA A 157 -6.63 7.94 -6.41
N LEU A 158 -5.78 6.95 -6.13
CA LEU A 158 -4.72 6.46 -7.00
C LEU A 158 -4.41 5.00 -6.69
N THR A 159 -4.10 4.20 -7.71
CA THR A 159 -3.44 2.90 -7.53
C THR A 159 -1.99 2.94 -8.01
N VAL A 160 -1.12 2.16 -7.38
CA VAL A 160 0.30 2.07 -7.76
C VAL A 160 0.69 0.61 -7.89
N ILE A 161 1.29 0.25 -9.03
CA ILE A 161 1.88 -1.07 -9.25
C ILE A 161 3.39 -0.92 -9.28
N THR A 162 4.06 -1.34 -8.20
CA THR A 162 5.52 -1.43 -8.13
C THR A 162 6.01 -2.67 -8.89
N PRO A 163 7.34 -2.89 -9.08
CA PRO A 163 7.83 -3.99 -9.91
C PRO A 163 7.25 -5.35 -9.53
N ILE A 164 6.80 -6.08 -10.54
CA ILE A 164 6.28 -7.44 -10.45
C ILE A 164 7.37 -8.41 -10.89
N ASP A 165 7.54 -9.47 -10.12
CA ASP A 165 8.47 -10.56 -10.38
C ASP A 165 7.85 -11.87 -9.89
N LEU A 166 8.46 -13.01 -10.25
CA LEU A 166 8.08 -14.34 -9.81
C LEU A 166 8.29 -14.46 -8.29
N ASP A 167 7.19 -14.37 -7.55
CA ASP A 167 7.16 -14.51 -6.10
C ASP A 167 5.79 -15.05 -5.66
N HIS A 168 5.76 -15.74 -4.52
CA HIS A 168 4.56 -16.37 -3.98
C HIS A 168 3.80 -17.26 -4.99
N GLN A 169 4.53 -17.98 -5.84
CA GLN A 169 3.97 -18.74 -6.97
C GLN A 169 2.89 -19.76 -6.54
N GLN A 170 3.06 -20.37 -5.36
CA GLN A 170 2.07 -21.29 -4.77
C GLN A 170 0.68 -20.67 -4.52
N TYR A 171 0.57 -19.34 -4.51
CA TYR A 171 -0.67 -18.60 -4.28
C TYR A 171 -1.12 -17.76 -5.47
N LEU A 172 -0.17 -17.15 -6.20
CA LEU A 172 -0.46 -16.15 -7.22
C LEU A 172 -0.34 -16.65 -8.67
N GLY A 173 0.15 -17.88 -8.87
CA GLY A 173 0.39 -18.47 -10.19
C GLY A 173 1.87 -18.67 -10.47
N GLU A 174 2.18 -19.44 -11.50
CA GLU A 174 3.55 -19.83 -11.85
C GLU A 174 4.19 -18.88 -12.88
N THR A 175 3.39 -17.99 -13.47
CA THR A 175 3.79 -17.07 -14.55
C THR A 175 3.70 -15.60 -14.14
N LEU A 176 4.42 -14.73 -14.86
CA LEU A 176 4.38 -13.28 -14.63
C LEU A 176 2.98 -12.71 -14.93
N GLU A 177 2.29 -13.27 -15.91
CA GLU A 177 0.95 -12.86 -16.34
C GLU A 177 -0.10 -13.15 -15.26
N GLU A 178 -0.05 -14.32 -14.63
CA GLU A 178 -0.94 -14.68 -13.53
C GLU A 178 -0.70 -13.77 -12.31
N ILE A 179 0.56 -13.59 -11.93
CA ILE A 179 0.95 -12.72 -10.81
C ILE A 179 0.56 -11.26 -11.10
N ALA A 180 0.74 -10.80 -12.33
CA ALA A 180 0.30 -9.47 -12.77
C ALA A 180 -1.22 -9.33 -12.73
N GLY A 181 -1.97 -10.35 -13.13
CA GLY A 181 -3.42 -10.38 -13.02
C GLY A 181 -3.93 -10.24 -11.59
N GLU A 182 -3.27 -10.91 -10.64
CA GLU A 182 -3.57 -10.77 -9.21
C GLU A 182 -3.29 -9.36 -8.70
N LYS A 183 -2.09 -8.81 -8.98
CA LYS A 183 -1.69 -7.48 -8.50
C LYS A 183 -2.49 -6.35 -9.16
N ALA A 184 -2.76 -6.46 -10.46
CA ALA A 184 -3.63 -5.53 -11.19
C ALA A 184 -5.10 -5.60 -10.76
N GLY A 185 -5.46 -6.54 -9.87
CA GLY A 185 -6.77 -6.60 -9.23
C GLY A 185 -7.12 -5.40 -8.36
N ILE A 186 -6.14 -4.57 -7.97
CA ILE A 186 -6.41 -3.32 -7.24
C ILE A 186 -6.89 -2.18 -8.16
N LEU A 187 -6.68 -2.27 -9.49
CA LEU A 187 -7.14 -1.23 -10.42
C LEU A 187 -8.68 -1.13 -10.37
N LYS A 188 -9.18 0.11 -10.35
CA LYS A 188 -10.61 0.42 -10.31
C LYS A 188 -11.02 1.26 -11.52
N ARG A 189 -12.31 1.18 -11.88
CA ARG A 189 -12.86 1.86 -13.07
C ARG A 189 -12.65 3.38 -12.98
N GLY A 190 -11.99 3.94 -14.00
CA GLY A 190 -11.71 5.37 -14.08
C GLY A 190 -10.76 5.93 -13.01
N VAL A 191 -10.14 5.07 -12.19
CA VAL A 191 -9.15 5.50 -11.19
C VAL A 191 -7.76 5.50 -11.83
N PRO A 192 -6.97 6.57 -11.68
CA PRO A 192 -5.63 6.64 -12.24
C PRO A 192 -4.69 5.58 -11.61
N CYS A 193 -3.71 5.12 -12.39
CA CYS A 193 -2.71 4.16 -11.94
C CYS A 193 -1.30 4.51 -12.40
N VAL A 194 -0.35 4.54 -11.46
CA VAL A 194 1.10 4.63 -11.76
C VAL A 194 1.71 3.23 -11.79
N VAL A 195 2.53 2.97 -12.80
CA VAL A 195 3.18 1.66 -12.98
C VAL A 195 4.70 1.87 -13.07
N ALA A 196 5.42 1.24 -12.14
CA ALA A 196 6.88 1.16 -12.14
C ALA A 196 7.39 0.30 -13.32
N PRO A 197 8.71 0.20 -13.60
CA PRO A 197 9.23 -0.70 -14.62
C PRO A 197 8.73 -2.14 -14.43
N GLN A 198 8.33 -2.78 -15.53
CA GLN A 198 7.82 -4.15 -15.54
C GLN A 198 8.52 -4.99 -16.61
N HIS A 199 8.44 -6.31 -16.45
CA HIS A 199 8.60 -7.23 -17.58
C HIS A 199 7.47 -7.01 -18.59
N GLU A 200 7.75 -7.22 -19.87
CA GLU A 200 6.79 -7.04 -20.97
C GLU A 200 5.47 -7.80 -20.72
N ALA A 201 5.57 -9.09 -20.38
CA ALA A 201 4.41 -9.94 -20.06
C ALA A 201 3.52 -9.38 -18.93
N ALA A 202 4.14 -8.82 -17.88
CA ALA A 202 3.38 -8.21 -16.78
C ALA A 202 2.75 -6.88 -17.20
N LEU A 203 3.46 -6.07 -17.98
CA LEU A 203 2.98 -4.78 -18.48
C LEU A 203 1.75 -4.96 -19.37
N GLU A 204 1.78 -5.90 -20.31
CA GLU A 204 0.65 -6.20 -21.21
C GLU A 204 -0.64 -6.53 -20.42
N VAL A 205 -0.53 -7.32 -19.35
CA VAL A 205 -1.68 -7.65 -18.48
C VAL A 205 -2.22 -6.42 -17.77
N ILE A 206 -1.34 -5.57 -17.23
CA ILE A 206 -1.72 -4.34 -16.54
C ILE A 206 -2.43 -3.38 -17.51
N GLU A 207 -1.86 -3.18 -18.70
CA GLU A 207 -2.43 -2.32 -19.74
C GLU A 207 -3.78 -2.80 -20.24
N ALA A 208 -3.91 -4.10 -20.54
CA ALA A 208 -5.18 -4.69 -20.95
C ALA A 208 -6.27 -4.51 -19.87
N LYS A 209 -5.90 -4.71 -18.59
CA LYS A 209 -6.80 -4.50 -17.46
C LYS A 209 -7.20 -3.03 -17.33
N ALA A 210 -6.25 -2.12 -17.40
CA ALA A 210 -6.50 -0.69 -17.31
C ALA A 210 -7.40 -0.19 -18.45
N ALA A 211 -7.13 -0.62 -19.69
CA ALA A 211 -7.95 -0.30 -20.85
C ALA A 211 -9.40 -0.76 -20.67
N ARG A 212 -9.62 -1.99 -20.19
CA ARG A 212 -10.96 -2.51 -19.88
C ARG A 212 -11.68 -1.69 -18.80
N LEU A 213 -10.95 -1.18 -17.82
CA LEU A 213 -11.48 -0.37 -16.73
C LEU A 213 -11.58 1.12 -17.08
N GLY A 214 -11.03 1.56 -18.22
CA GLY A 214 -10.84 2.97 -18.52
C GLY A 214 -10.00 3.69 -17.45
N ALA A 215 -9.04 2.99 -16.83
CA ALA A 215 -8.14 3.54 -15.82
C ALA A 215 -6.98 4.28 -16.52
N PRO A 216 -6.80 5.59 -16.32
CA PRO A 216 -5.66 6.33 -16.88
C PRO A 216 -4.35 5.76 -16.34
N LEU A 217 -3.43 5.36 -17.23
CA LEU A 217 -2.13 4.81 -16.86
C LEU A 217 -1.00 5.81 -17.02
N MET A 218 -0.05 5.75 -16.07
CA MET A 218 1.24 6.44 -16.14
C MET A 218 2.34 5.41 -15.89
N ALA A 219 2.73 4.74 -16.98
CA ALA A 219 3.71 3.66 -16.98
C ALA A 219 5.14 4.14 -17.27
N HIS A 220 6.11 3.62 -16.51
CA HIS A 220 7.53 3.85 -16.75
C HIS A 220 7.94 3.38 -18.15
N GLY A 221 8.82 4.12 -18.82
CA GLY A 221 9.30 3.79 -20.17
C GLY A 221 8.35 4.26 -21.29
N GLN A 222 7.17 4.76 -20.92
CA GLN A 222 6.19 5.32 -21.86
C GLN A 222 5.83 6.76 -21.47
N HIS A 223 5.43 6.98 -20.22
CA HIS A 223 4.89 8.25 -19.74
C HIS A 223 5.88 8.99 -18.83
N TRP A 224 6.76 8.25 -18.16
CA TRP A 224 7.79 8.81 -17.29
C TRP A 224 9.05 7.95 -17.29
N HIS A 225 10.17 8.58 -16.92
CA HIS A 225 11.49 7.98 -16.85
C HIS A 225 12.21 8.48 -15.60
N VAL A 226 13.09 7.64 -15.05
CA VAL A 226 13.99 8.04 -13.97
C VAL A 226 15.37 7.43 -14.16
N THR A 227 16.41 8.22 -13.98
CA THR A 227 17.81 7.79 -14.07
C THR A 227 18.66 8.49 -13.01
N THR A 228 19.94 8.11 -12.94
CA THR A 228 20.94 8.83 -12.17
C THR A 228 21.95 9.46 -13.10
N GLU A 229 22.18 10.77 -12.96
CA GLU A 229 23.18 11.51 -13.73
C GLU A 229 23.96 12.42 -12.79
N ALA A 230 25.29 12.44 -12.91
CA ALA A 230 26.19 13.26 -12.09
C ALA A 230 25.94 13.19 -10.56
N GLY A 231 25.50 12.03 -10.05
CA GLY A 231 25.20 11.84 -8.63
C GLY A 231 23.87 12.45 -8.16
N ARG A 232 22.94 12.69 -9.08
CA ARG A 232 21.60 13.22 -8.82
C ARG A 232 20.53 12.32 -9.45
N LEU A 233 19.31 12.41 -8.95
CA LEU A 233 18.15 11.72 -9.51
C LEU A 233 17.51 12.63 -10.57
N VAL A 234 17.44 12.13 -11.80
CA VAL A 234 16.81 12.83 -12.91
C VAL A 234 15.50 12.12 -13.21
N TYR A 235 14.38 12.81 -13.01
CA TYR A 235 13.04 12.34 -13.34
C TYR A 235 12.49 13.16 -14.50
N GLN A 236 11.76 12.53 -15.42
CA GLN A 236 11.13 13.21 -16.55
C GLN A 236 9.75 12.61 -16.84
N ASP A 237 8.77 13.49 -17.09
CA ASP A 237 7.47 13.16 -17.68
C ASP A 237 7.01 14.29 -18.62
N GLU A 238 5.76 14.24 -19.08
CA GLU A 238 5.18 15.26 -19.99
C GLU A 238 5.15 16.68 -19.39
N ARG A 239 5.22 16.80 -18.07
CA ARG A 239 5.26 18.10 -17.37
C ARG A 239 6.69 18.63 -17.20
N GLY A 240 7.71 17.90 -17.65
CA GLY A 240 9.10 18.35 -17.70
C GLY A 240 10.08 17.50 -16.90
N LEU A 241 11.30 18.02 -16.75
CA LEU A 241 12.41 17.38 -16.07
C LEU A 241 12.57 17.91 -14.64
N LEU A 242 12.83 17.03 -13.69
CA LEU A 242 13.20 17.33 -12.31
C LEU A 242 14.61 16.82 -12.05
N ASP A 243 15.46 17.70 -11.51
CA ASP A 243 16.81 17.37 -11.07
C ASP A 243 16.88 17.43 -9.54
N LEU A 244 16.82 16.25 -8.90
CA LEU A 244 16.63 16.09 -7.46
C LEU A 244 17.86 15.45 -6.81
N PRO A 245 18.06 15.66 -5.49
CA PRO A 245 19.02 14.87 -4.74
C PRO A 245 18.71 13.37 -4.84
N LEU A 246 19.72 12.53 -4.66
CA LEU A 246 19.51 11.08 -4.59
C LEU A 246 18.61 10.71 -3.41
N PRO A 247 17.85 9.61 -3.52
CA PRO A 247 16.99 9.15 -2.44
C PRO A 247 17.78 8.89 -1.15
N ARG A 248 17.18 9.21 -0.01
CA ARG A 248 17.75 8.93 1.31
C ARG A 248 17.89 7.42 1.56
N LEU A 249 16.91 6.65 1.09
CA LEU A 249 16.98 5.20 1.12
C LEU A 249 18.03 4.73 0.09
N ARG A 250 18.99 3.92 0.54
CA ARG A 250 20.12 3.49 -0.27
C ARG A 250 19.77 2.28 -1.14
N GLY A 251 20.38 2.24 -2.33
CA GLY A 251 20.31 1.10 -3.25
C GLY A 251 19.86 1.52 -4.65
N PRO A 252 20.36 0.89 -5.73
CA PRO A 252 19.98 1.26 -7.10
C PRO A 252 18.47 1.19 -7.36
N HIS A 253 17.80 0.20 -6.78
CA HIS A 253 16.34 0.04 -6.89
C HIS A 253 15.55 1.20 -6.26
N GLN A 254 16.16 1.97 -5.33
CA GLN A 254 15.49 3.12 -4.71
C GLN A 254 15.32 4.29 -5.67
N ILE A 255 16.09 4.35 -6.77
CA ILE A 255 15.89 5.33 -7.85
C ILE A 255 14.54 5.08 -8.52
N ILE A 256 14.22 3.82 -8.79
CA ILE A 256 12.92 3.42 -9.37
C ILE A 256 11.78 3.67 -8.38
N ASN A 257 11.95 3.33 -7.11
CA ASN A 257 10.95 3.60 -6.08
C ASN A 257 10.67 5.11 -5.96
N ALA A 258 11.72 5.93 -5.99
CA ALA A 258 11.60 7.40 -5.94
C ALA A 258 10.91 7.95 -7.19
N GLY A 259 11.27 7.49 -8.39
CA GLY A 259 10.56 7.86 -9.62
C GLY A 259 9.08 7.49 -9.59
N THR A 260 8.75 6.30 -9.05
CA THR A 260 7.36 5.84 -8.88
C THR A 260 6.59 6.71 -7.88
N ALA A 261 7.23 7.12 -6.79
CA ALA A 261 6.64 8.03 -5.81
C ALA A 261 6.42 9.44 -6.39
N ILE A 262 7.40 9.98 -7.13
CA ILE A 262 7.30 11.29 -7.80
C ILE A 262 6.17 11.27 -8.84
N ALA A 263 6.10 10.22 -9.67
CA ALA A 263 5.01 10.01 -10.62
C ALA A 263 3.64 10.02 -9.91
N SER A 264 3.54 9.31 -8.78
CA SER A 264 2.31 9.25 -7.96
C SER A 264 1.90 10.62 -7.43
N LEU A 265 2.85 11.38 -6.87
CA LEU A 265 2.60 12.72 -6.36
C LEU A 265 2.19 13.70 -7.46
N ARG A 266 2.86 13.67 -8.62
CA ARG A 266 2.50 14.51 -9.77
C ARG A 266 1.13 14.18 -10.32
N MET A 267 0.78 12.89 -10.41
CA MET A 267 -0.55 12.45 -10.82
C MET A 267 -1.66 12.99 -9.88
N LEU A 268 -1.34 13.20 -8.61
CA LEU A 268 -2.21 13.81 -7.60
C LEU A 268 -2.10 15.36 -7.53
N GLY A 269 -1.32 15.99 -8.42
CA GLY A 269 -1.12 17.44 -8.45
C GLY A 269 -0.25 17.98 -7.30
N ARG A 270 0.59 17.13 -6.70
CA ARG A 270 1.49 17.47 -5.58
C ARG A 270 2.93 17.65 -6.06
N ASP A 271 3.13 18.45 -7.10
CA ASP A 271 4.41 18.58 -7.79
C ASP A 271 5.52 19.15 -6.88
N GLY A 272 5.16 20.04 -5.94
CA GLY A 272 6.09 20.60 -4.96
C GLY A 272 6.63 19.59 -3.94
N ALA A 273 6.02 18.40 -3.83
CA ALA A 273 6.42 17.35 -2.88
C ALA A 273 7.53 16.44 -3.40
N ALA A 274 7.93 16.58 -4.68
CA ALA A 274 8.82 15.62 -5.34
C ALA A 274 10.21 15.51 -4.71
N ALA A 275 10.80 16.65 -4.29
CA ALA A 275 12.12 16.64 -3.65
C ALA A 275 12.08 15.88 -2.31
N GLU A 276 11.06 16.15 -1.49
CA GLU A 276 11.00 15.58 -0.14
C GLU A 276 10.55 14.12 -0.14
N ALA A 277 9.85 13.70 -1.20
CA ALA A 277 9.62 12.29 -1.45
C ALA A 277 10.94 11.49 -1.57
N ALA A 278 11.96 12.08 -2.21
CA ALA A 278 13.27 11.43 -2.35
C ALA A 278 14.10 11.52 -1.05
N THR A 279 14.13 12.68 -0.40
CA THR A 279 15.10 12.97 0.69
C THR A 279 14.54 12.76 2.09
N GLY A 280 13.24 12.91 2.29
CA GLY A 280 12.56 12.86 3.59
C GLY A 280 12.16 11.45 4.02
N ALA A 281 12.16 10.48 3.11
CA ALA A 281 11.68 9.13 3.38
C ALA A 281 12.46 8.41 4.48
N SER A 282 11.73 7.88 5.45
CA SER A 282 12.19 6.89 6.42
C SER A 282 11.35 5.62 6.27
N TRP A 283 12.00 4.47 6.35
CA TRP A 283 11.33 3.16 6.35
C TRP A 283 12.10 2.23 7.32
N PRO A 284 11.42 1.44 8.16
CA PRO A 284 9.96 1.33 8.33
C PRO A 284 9.30 2.62 8.84
#